data_AF-A0A1Y4AEP2-F1
#
_entry.id   AF-A0A1Y4AEP2-F1
#
_cell.length_a   1.000
_cell.length_b   1.000
_cell.length_c   1.000
_cell.angle_alpha   90.00
_cell.angle_beta   90.00
_cell.angle_gamma   90.00
#
_symmetry.space_group_name_H-M   'P 1'
#
loop_
_entity.id
_entity.type
_entity.pdbx_description
1 polymer ?
#
loop_
_entity_poly.entity_id
_entity_poly.type
_entity_poly.pdbx_seq_one_letter_code
_entity_poly.pdbx_strand_id
1 'polypeptide(L)'
;MRREDCRVPELCQGARGRDGRHRLTGRAERVPSWPVKTFASVNDFSGKTVVPFCTSASSGIGSSADELAGMTGTGTWVASTRFGSGTPTADIDAWVDGLAL
;
A
#
# COMPACT_ATOMS: atom_id res chain seq x y z
N MET A 1 12.34 -12.52 -18.38
CA MET A 1 12.56 -11.09 -18.13
C MET A 1 13.97 -10.94 -17.59
N ARG A 2 14.84 -10.15 -18.25
CA ARG A 2 16.23 -9.99 -17.77
C ARG A 2 16.22 -9.11 -16.52
N ARG A 3 17.24 -9.25 -15.66
CA ARG A 3 17.32 -8.53 -14.38
C ARG A 3 17.28 -7.01 -14.57
N GLU A 4 17.81 -6.53 -15.69
CA GLU A 4 17.85 -5.11 -16.08
C GLU A 4 16.49 -4.57 -16.55
N ASP A 5 15.53 -5.46 -16.88
CA ASP A 5 14.18 -5.08 -17.29
C ASP A 5 13.19 -5.05 -16.10
N CYS A 6 13.58 -5.56 -14.91
CA CYS A 6 12.76 -5.58 -13.70
C CYS A 6 12.67 -4.14 -13.13
N ARG A 7 11.65 -3.38 -13.56
CA ARG A 7 11.36 -1.98 -13.12
C ARG A 7 11.10 -1.81 -11.61
N VAL A 8 11.05 -2.91 -10.86
CA VAL A 8 10.82 -2.94 -9.41
C VAL A 8 11.71 -4.04 -8.80
N PRO A 9 12.99 -3.72 -8.50
CA PRO A 9 13.97 -4.70 -8.00
C PRO A 9 13.56 -5.37 -6.68
N GLU A 10 12.73 -4.71 -5.87
CA GLU A 10 12.19 -5.22 -4.60
C GLU A 10 11.27 -6.42 -4.79
N LEU A 11 10.42 -6.43 -5.83
CA LEU A 11 9.58 -7.59 -6.18
C LEU A 11 10.40 -8.80 -6.67
N CYS A 12 11.66 -8.56 -7.02
CA CYS A 12 12.61 -9.56 -7.51
C CYS A 12 13.48 -10.16 -6.36
N GLN A 13 13.37 -9.67 -5.09
CA GLN A 13 14.17 -10.17 -3.96
C GLN A 13 13.50 -11.36 -3.26
N GLY A 14 13.90 -12.59 -3.64
CA GLY A 14 13.53 -13.82 -2.92
C GLY A 14 13.52 -15.11 -3.74
N ALA A 15 13.63 -15.05 -5.07
CA ALA A 15 13.49 -16.21 -5.94
C ALA A 15 14.82 -16.94 -6.23
N ARG A 16 15.39 -17.67 -5.25
CA ARG A 16 16.38 -18.74 -5.55
C ARG A 16 15.68 -20.11 -5.55
N GLY A 17 15.15 -20.50 -6.71
CA GLY A 17 14.75 -21.89 -6.97
C GLY A 17 15.96 -22.76 -7.32
N ARG A 18 16.04 -23.99 -6.78
CA ARG A 18 17.13 -24.96 -7.01
C ARG A 18 17.08 -25.69 -8.37
N ASP A 19 16.23 -25.29 -9.32
CA ASP A 19 16.05 -26.01 -10.60
C ASP A 19 16.41 -25.18 -11.85
N GLY A 20 17.03 -24.01 -11.68
CA GLY A 20 17.38 -23.15 -12.82
C GLY A 20 16.17 -22.53 -13.53
N ARG A 21 14.94 -22.71 -13.03
CA ARG A 21 13.75 -21.99 -13.48
C ARG A 21 13.33 -20.98 -12.43
N HIS A 22 13.22 -19.73 -12.87
CA HIS A 22 12.66 -18.66 -12.04
C HIS A 22 11.16 -18.91 -11.88
N ARG A 23 10.78 -19.58 -10.80
CA ARG A 23 9.40 -19.60 -10.35
C ARG A 23 9.09 -18.23 -9.77
N LEU A 24 8.42 -17.39 -10.55
CA LEU A 24 7.79 -16.18 -10.04
C LEU A 24 6.57 -16.61 -9.21
N THR A 25 6.80 -17.11 -8.00
CA THR A 25 5.76 -17.05 -6.98
C THR A 25 5.69 -15.60 -6.54
N GLY A 26 5.02 -14.77 -7.34
CA GLY A 26 4.73 -13.40 -6.95
C GLY A 26 3.86 -13.47 -5.72
N ARG A 27 4.38 -13.12 -4.55
CA ARG A 27 3.48 -12.69 -3.50
C ARG A 27 2.80 -11.45 -4.05
N ALA A 28 1.48 -11.51 -4.20
CA ALA A 28 0.65 -10.37 -4.54
C ALA A 28 0.60 -9.43 -3.32
N GLU A 29 1.76 -8.95 -2.87
CA GLU A 29 1.83 -7.90 -1.87
C GLU A 29 1.35 -6.64 -2.59
N ARG A 30 0.22 -6.09 -2.14
CA ARG A 30 -0.32 -4.87 -2.73
C ARG A 30 0.52 -3.69 -2.30
N VAL A 31 1.24 -3.15 -3.28
CA VAL A 31 2.05 -1.94 -3.17
C VAL A 31 1.21 -0.70 -3.49
N PRO A 32 1.53 0.46 -2.91
CA PRO A 32 0.86 1.71 -3.22
C PRO A 32 1.12 2.07 -4.69
N SER A 33 0.13 2.69 -5.34
CA SER A 33 0.29 3.10 -6.74
C SER A 33 1.39 4.17 -6.86
N TRP A 34 2.08 4.18 -8.00
CA TRP A 34 3.20 5.11 -8.23
C TRP A 34 2.86 6.58 -7.94
N PRO A 35 1.68 7.12 -8.35
CA PRO A 35 1.32 8.50 -8.01
C PRO A 35 1.26 8.75 -6.50
N VAL A 36 0.76 7.79 -5.71
CA VAL A 36 0.66 7.92 -4.25
C VAL A 36 2.04 7.84 -3.61
N LYS A 37 2.94 6.98 -4.13
CA LYS A 37 4.34 6.92 -3.69
C LYS A 37 5.04 8.27 -3.92
N THR A 38 4.89 8.84 -5.12
CA THR A 38 5.46 10.14 -5.46
C THR A 38 4.90 11.23 -4.55
N PHE A 39 3.58 11.31 -4.37
CA PHE A 39 2.96 12.26 -3.45
C PHE A 39 3.52 12.14 -2.03
N ALA A 40 3.58 10.94 -1.48
CA ALA A 40 4.11 10.71 -0.15
C ALA A 40 5.57 11.17 -0.04
N SER A 41 6.42 10.85 -1.03
CA SER A 41 7.85 11.14 -1.00
C SER A 41 8.22 12.64 -1.06
N VAL A 42 7.32 13.51 -1.53
CA VAL A 42 7.63 14.94 -1.75
C VAL A 42 6.92 15.87 -0.75
N ASN A 43 6.22 15.33 0.24
CA ASN A 43 5.46 16.11 1.24
C ASN A 43 5.93 15.81 2.67
N ASP A 44 5.85 16.81 3.53
CA ASP A 44 6.10 16.68 4.97
C ASP A 44 4.76 16.48 5.72
N PHE A 45 4.68 15.40 6.48
CA PHE A 45 3.50 15.04 7.26
C PHE A 45 3.67 15.33 8.76
N SER A 46 4.72 16.04 9.17
CA SER A 46 4.95 16.43 10.56
C SER A 46 3.73 17.11 11.20
N GLY A 47 3.30 16.60 12.35
CA GLY A 47 2.11 17.09 13.07
C GLY A 47 0.77 16.78 12.40
N LYS A 48 0.74 15.93 11.37
CA LYS A 48 -0.50 15.51 10.68
C LYS A 48 -0.81 14.06 10.95
N THR A 49 -2.11 13.75 11.09
CA THR A 49 -2.61 12.38 11.02
C THR A 49 -2.91 12.03 9.57
N VAL A 50 -2.36 10.92 9.08
CA VAL A 50 -2.57 10.41 7.73
C VAL A 50 -3.48 9.19 7.79
N VAL A 51 -4.60 9.26 7.07
CA VAL A 51 -5.66 8.23 7.07
C VAL A 51 -5.75 7.55 5.69
N PRO A 52 -5.00 6.46 5.47
CA PRO A 52 -5.02 5.74 4.19
C PRO A 52 -6.30 4.91 3.99
N PHE A 53 -6.93 5.04 2.82
CA PHE A 53 -8.02 4.16 2.38
C PHE A 53 -7.85 3.74 0.92
N CYS A 54 -8.53 2.68 0.50
CA CYS A 54 -8.58 2.27 -0.90
C CYS A 54 -9.96 1.79 -1.34
N THR A 55 -10.23 1.88 -2.63
CA THR A 55 -11.39 1.23 -3.27
C THR A 55 -10.92 0.05 -4.10
N SER A 56 -11.59 -1.10 -3.95
CA SER A 56 -11.27 -2.28 -4.76
C SER A 56 -12.44 -3.25 -4.81
N ALA A 57 -12.50 -4.07 -5.86
CA ALA A 57 -13.56 -5.08 -6.03
C ALA A 57 -13.52 -6.18 -4.96
N SER A 58 -12.34 -6.71 -4.65
CA SER A 58 -12.23 -7.90 -3.80
C SER A 58 -11.15 -7.83 -2.73
N SER A 59 -10.32 -6.79 -2.71
CA SER A 59 -9.01 -6.98 -2.13
C SER A 59 -8.51 -5.86 -1.25
N GLY A 60 -8.10 -6.23 -0.03
CA GLY A 60 -7.61 -5.29 0.98
C GLY A 60 -6.40 -4.48 0.54
N ILE A 61 -6.11 -3.43 1.30
CA ILE A 61 -5.03 -2.47 1.05
C ILE A 61 -3.61 -3.06 1.15
N GLY A 62 -3.46 -4.20 1.84
CA GLY A 62 -2.17 -4.91 1.96
C GLY A 62 -1.11 -4.06 2.69
N SER A 63 0.16 -4.25 2.34
CA SER A 63 1.30 -3.53 2.92
C SER A 63 1.42 -2.07 2.45
N SER A 64 0.47 -1.57 1.65
CA SER A 64 0.57 -0.25 1.02
C SER A 64 0.65 0.89 2.02
N ALA A 65 -0.11 0.82 3.12
CA ALA A 65 -0.09 1.85 4.15
C ALA A 65 1.25 1.88 4.89
N ASP A 66 1.79 0.71 5.24
CA ASP A 66 3.07 0.57 5.94
C ASP A 66 4.24 1.04 5.06
N GLU A 67 4.20 0.71 3.76
CA GLU A 67 5.17 1.22 2.78
C GLU A 67 5.19 2.75 2.72
N LEU A 68 4.01 3.39 2.66
CA LEU A 68 3.93 4.85 2.61
C LEU A 68 4.39 5.49 3.92
N ALA A 69 4.02 4.92 5.06
CA ALA A 69 4.49 5.38 6.37
C ALA A 69 6.03 5.30 6.46
N GLY A 70 6.61 4.18 6.02
CA GLY A 70 8.06 3.99 5.99
C GLY A 70 8.79 4.94 5.04
N MET A 71 8.19 5.27 3.89
CA MET A 71 8.78 6.20 2.92
C MET A 71 8.79 7.65 3.39
N THR A 72 7.77 8.07 4.14
CA THR A 72 7.64 9.47 4.59
C THR A 72 8.41 9.76 5.87
N GLY A 73 8.53 8.79 6.77
CA GLY A 73 9.21 8.94 8.06
C GLY A 73 8.62 10.02 8.98
N THR A 74 7.49 10.61 8.60
CA THR A 74 6.83 11.74 9.28
C THR A 74 5.31 11.53 9.28
N GLY A 75 4.63 12.19 10.22
CA GLY A 75 3.19 12.07 10.43
C GLY A 75 2.77 10.84 11.24
N THR A 76 1.53 10.86 11.70
CA THR A 76 0.89 9.75 12.42
C THR A 76 0.02 8.97 11.45
N TRP A 77 0.50 7.81 11.00
CA TRP A 77 -0.22 6.94 10.06
C TRP A 77 -1.11 5.98 10.84
N VAL A 78 -2.42 6.06 10.63
CA VAL A 78 -3.40 5.19 11.29
C VAL A 78 -3.72 3.95 10.45
N ALA A 79 -4.41 2.99 11.07
CA ALA A 79 -4.86 1.78 10.40
C ALA A 79 -5.68 2.12 9.15
N SER A 80 -5.39 1.42 8.06
CA SER A 80 -6.02 1.64 6.76
C SER A 80 -7.35 0.92 6.62
N THR A 81 -8.22 1.42 5.75
CA THR A 81 -9.53 0.81 5.46
C THR A 81 -9.77 0.63 3.97
N ARG A 82 -10.44 -0.47 3.60
CA ARG A 82 -10.90 -0.72 2.23
C ARG A 82 -12.40 -0.48 2.15
N PHE A 83 -12.82 0.27 1.13
CA PHE A 83 -14.21 0.37 0.72
C PHE A 83 -14.49 -0.42 -0.57
N GLY A 84 -15.56 -1.20 -0.55
CA GLY A 84 -16.06 -1.91 -1.73
C GLY A 84 -17.01 -1.04 -2.54
N SER A 85 -17.40 -1.50 -3.72
CA SER A 85 -18.37 -0.78 -4.58
C SER A 85 -19.74 -0.58 -3.94
N GLY A 86 -20.10 -1.39 -2.94
CA GLY A 86 -21.37 -1.33 -2.23
C GLY A 86 -21.26 -0.94 -0.77
N THR A 87 -20.15 -0.34 -0.33
CA THR A 87 -20.04 0.14 1.06
C THR A 87 -21.12 1.20 1.32
N PRO A 88 -22.03 0.99 2.30
CA PRO A 88 -23.03 1.97 2.70
C PRO A 88 -22.39 3.25 3.25
N THR A 89 -23.04 4.40 3.04
CA THR A 89 -22.60 5.67 3.63
C THR A 89 -22.50 5.59 5.16
N ALA A 90 -23.45 4.91 5.81
CA ALA A 90 -23.42 4.73 7.28
C ALA A 90 -22.16 4.01 7.78
N ASP A 91 -21.59 3.08 7.01
CA ASP A 91 -20.35 2.39 7.36
C ASP A 91 -19.14 3.33 7.22
N ILE A 92 -19.19 4.26 6.26
CA ILE A 92 -18.16 5.30 6.07
C ILE A 92 -18.26 6.32 7.21
N ASP A 93 -19.46 6.76 7.56
CA ASP A 93 -19.70 7.71 8.65
C ASP A 93 -19.20 7.13 9.98
N ALA A 94 -19.58 5.88 10.30
CA ALA A 94 -19.10 5.20 11.49
C ALA A 94 -17.57 5.02 11.52
N TRP A 95 -16.95 4.79 10.36
CA TRP A 95 -15.49 4.75 10.26
C TRP A 95 -14.85 6.12 10.54
N VAL A 96 -15.37 7.19 9.94
CA VAL A 96 -14.88 8.56 10.15
C VAL A 96 -15.02 8.96 11.62
N ASP A 97 -16.18 8.72 12.24
CA ASP A 97 -16.43 9.02 13.65
C ASP A 97 -15.46 8.25 14.57
N GLY A 98 -15.09 7.02 14.18
CA GLY A 98 -14.13 6.20 14.89
C GLY A 98 -12.67 6.68 14.83
N LEU A 99 -12.33 7.61 13.92
CA LEU A 99 -10.97 8.15 13.83
C LEU A 99 -10.66 9.14 14.95
N ALA A 100 -11.67 9.70 15.61
CA ALA A 100 -11.54 10.66 16.72
C ALA A 100 -10.60 11.84 16.41
N LEU A 101 -10.70 12.36 15.18
CA LEU A 101 -9.90 13.48 14.65
C LEU A 101 -10.58 14.83 14.82
#